data_AF-A0A7Z7BAC4-F1
#
_entry.id   AF-A0A7Z7BAC4-F1
#
_cell.length_a   1.000
_cell.length_b   1.000
_cell.length_c   1.000
_cell.angle_alpha   90.00
_cell.angle_beta   90.00
_cell.angle_gamma   90.00
#
_symmetry.space_group_name_H-M   'P 1'
#
loop_
_entity.id
_entity.type
_entity.pdbx_description
1 polymer ?
#
loop_
_entity_poly.entity_id
_entity_poly.type
_entity_poly.pdbx_seq_one_letter_code
_entity_poly.pdbx_strand_id
1 'polypeptide(L)'
;MTPGGAVPIEPINIGQLSIQYLIDGTATGGMGVFELTVAPGAQVPPPHSHTRNEECVYVLEGMLRYSVDGVVRDLVPGEWMFTPRGSVHHFSNPHNGTARALIVLTPDVGAQYFRDVGAIVSAGGPPDRSKLIDVMSRYGLVPAPPPQ
;
A
#
# COMPACT_ATOMS: atom_id res chain seq x y z
N MET A 1 -26.92 15.21 2.11
CA MET A 1 -27.23 13.83 2.54
C MET A 1 -26.13 12.94 2.01
N THR A 2 -25.15 12.58 2.84
CA THR A 2 -24.23 11.49 2.54
C THR A 2 -25.02 10.18 2.67
N PRO A 3 -24.99 9.28 1.68
CA PRO A 3 -25.62 7.98 1.83
C PRO A 3 -24.84 7.19 2.89
N GLY A 4 -25.45 6.98 4.05
CA GLY A 4 -25.01 6.04 5.08
C GLY A 4 -23.74 6.45 5.83
N GLY A 5 -23.81 6.48 7.17
CA GLY A 5 -22.62 6.48 8.00
C GLY A 5 -21.81 5.23 7.70
N ALA A 6 -20.78 5.33 6.86
CA ALA A 6 -19.80 4.28 6.71
C ALA A 6 -19.21 4.05 8.11
N VAL A 7 -19.39 2.84 8.65
CA VAL A 7 -18.72 2.45 9.89
C VAL A 7 -17.22 2.54 9.61
N PRO A 8 -16.45 3.29 10.42
CA PRO A 8 -15.01 3.37 10.23
C PRO A 8 -14.44 1.95 10.25
N ILE A 9 -13.76 1.55 9.18
CA ILE A 9 -13.03 0.29 9.16
C ILE A 9 -11.87 0.48 10.13
N GLU A 10 -11.74 -0.39 11.15
CA GLU A 10 -10.61 -0.30 12.06
C GLU A 10 -9.28 -0.36 11.29
N PRO A 11 -8.26 0.42 11.71
CA PRO A 11 -6.96 0.40 11.08
C PRO A 11 -6.39 -1.02 11.02
N ILE A 12 -5.92 -1.43 9.85
CA ILE A 12 -5.19 -2.69 9.67
C ILE A 12 -3.72 -2.39 9.90
N ASN A 13 -3.15 -2.97 10.96
CA ASN A 13 -1.74 -2.79 11.29
C ASN A 13 -0.91 -3.97 10.78
N ILE A 14 0.19 -3.68 10.10
CA ILE A 14 1.13 -4.68 9.55
C ILE A 14 2.54 -4.24 9.91
N GLY A 15 3.10 -4.83 10.97
CA GLY A 15 4.39 -4.41 11.50
C GLY A 15 4.40 -2.93 11.86
N GLN A 16 5.20 -2.14 11.12
CA GLN A 16 5.38 -0.70 11.32
C GLN A 16 4.49 0.16 10.41
N LEU A 17 3.52 -0.46 9.73
CA LEU A 17 2.55 0.18 8.85
C LEU A 17 1.16 0.18 9.48
N SER A 18 0.40 1.25 9.23
CA SER A 18 -1.03 1.32 9.54
C SER A 18 -1.81 1.72 8.29
N ILE A 19 -2.87 0.97 7.98
CA ILE A 19 -3.74 1.17 6.82
C ILE A 19 -5.15 1.47 7.31
N GLN A 20 -5.59 2.71 7.13
CA GLN A 20 -6.92 3.18 7.52
C GLN A 20 -7.77 3.38 6.28
N TYR A 21 -8.68 2.45 6.01
CA TYR A 21 -9.61 2.57 4.88
C TYR A 21 -10.63 3.70 5.09
N LEU A 22 -10.82 4.50 4.04
CA LEU A 22 -11.86 5.53 3.93
C LEU A 22 -12.98 5.07 2.99
N ILE A 23 -12.60 4.42 1.88
CA ILE A 23 -13.51 3.81 0.90
C ILE A 23 -12.99 2.41 0.57
N ASP A 24 -13.79 1.38 0.82
CA ASP A 24 -13.56 0.02 0.31
C ASP A 24 -14.36 -0.16 -0.99
N GLY A 25 -13.66 -0.22 -2.11
CA GLY A 25 -14.27 -0.28 -3.44
C GLY A 25 -14.61 -1.69 -3.90
N THR A 26 -14.26 -2.72 -3.12
CA THR A 26 -14.29 -4.12 -3.60
C THR A 26 -15.68 -4.62 -3.95
N ALA A 27 -16.70 -4.24 -3.18
CA ALA A 27 -18.09 -4.67 -3.39
C ALA A 27 -18.66 -4.21 -4.74
N THR A 28 -18.14 -3.13 -5.31
CA THR A 28 -18.60 -2.56 -6.58
C THR A 28 -17.56 -2.68 -7.70
N GLY A 29 -16.38 -3.25 -7.43
CA GLY A 29 -15.23 -3.19 -8.32
C GLY A 29 -14.73 -1.76 -8.55
N GLY A 30 -15.04 -0.84 -7.63
CA GLY A 30 -14.73 0.57 -7.72
C GLY A 30 -13.38 0.93 -7.10
N MET A 31 -13.21 2.22 -6.80
CA MET A 31 -12.00 2.80 -6.23
C MET A 31 -11.89 2.51 -4.73
N GLY A 32 -10.69 2.10 -4.31
CA GLY A 32 -10.28 2.05 -2.92
C GLY A 32 -9.55 3.33 -2.52
N VAL A 33 -9.83 3.83 -1.33
CA VAL A 33 -9.13 4.99 -0.75
C VAL A 33 -8.78 4.69 0.69
N PHE A 34 -7.50 4.82 1.06
CA PHE A 34 -7.05 4.62 2.43
C PHE A 34 -5.86 5.52 2.78
N GLU A 35 -5.72 5.85 4.05
CA GLU A 35 -4.50 6.44 4.58
C GLU A 35 -3.50 5.34 4.93
N LEU A 36 -2.27 5.48 4.43
CA LEU A 36 -1.12 4.68 4.78
C LEU A 36 -0.21 5.49 5.69
N THR A 37 0.09 4.96 6.88
CA THR A 37 1.09 5.51 7.80
C THR A 37 2.33 4.61 7.79
N VAL A 38 3.50 5.22 7.61
CA VAL A 38 4.80 4.52 7.49
C VAL A 38 5.78 5.10 8.49
N ALA A 39 6.15 4.33 9.52
CA ALA A 39 7.15 4.75 10.49
C ALA A 39 8.56 4.88 9.86
N PRO A 40 9.47 5.66 10.47
CA PRO A 40 10.89 5.69 10.08
C PRO A 40 11.50 4.29 10.01
N GLY A 41 12.18 3.97 8.91
CA GLY A 41 12.83 2.68 8.71
C GLY A 41 11.88 1.49 8.71
N ALA A 42 10.59 1.69 8.43
CA ALA A 42 9.62 0.62 8.37
C ALA A 42 10.04 -0.48 7.38
N GLN A 43 9.84 -1.74 7.77
CA GLN A 43 9.87 -2.85 6.84
C GLN A 43 8.62 -2.79 5.96
N VAL A 44 8.83 -2.72 4.64
CA VAL A 44 7.80 -2.50 3.61
C VAL A 44 7.77 -3.67 2.62
N PRO A 45 6.68 -3.84 1.85
CA PRO A 45 6.64 -4.84 0.79
C PRO A 45 7.78 -4.64 -0.22
N PRO A 46 8.30 -5.73 -0.84
CA PRO A 46 9.27 -5.59 -1.91
C PRO A 46 8.66 -4.83 -3.10
N PRO A 47 9.50 -4.29 -4.01
CA PRO A 47 9.02 -3.70 -5.25
C PRO A 47 8.10 -4.67 -6.01
N HIS A 48 6.99 -4.17 -6.52
CA HIS A 48 5.97 -5.00 -7.17
C HIS A 48 5.15 -4.19 -8.17
N SER A 49 4.36 -4.89 -8.98
CA SER A 49 3.39 -4.29 -9.90
C SER A 49 1.99 -4.82 -9.62
N HIS A 50 0.97 -4.08 -10.05
CA HIS A 50 -0.42 -4.51 -10.00
C HIS A 50 -0.90 -4.87 -11.41
N THR A 51 -1.49 -6.04 -11.57
CA THR A 51 -1.99 -6.53 -12.87
C THR A 51 -3.27 -5.84 -13.33
N ARG A 52 -4.03 -5.24 -12.41
CA ARG A 52 -5.34 -4.64 -12.69
C ARG A 52 -5.46 -3.21 -12.20
N ASN A 53 -4.75 -2.87 -11.15
CA ASN A 53 -4.94 -1.63 -10.42
C ASN A 53 -3.97 -0.56 -10.93
N GLU A 54 -4.45 0.67 -10.97
CA GLU A 54 -3.61 1.86 -11.02
C GLU A 54 -3.56 2.45 -9.60
N GLU A 55 -2.41 3.00 -9.20
CA GLU A 55 -2.21 3.59 -7.87
C GLU A 55 -1.83 5.06 -7.97
N CYS A 56 -2.40 5.89 -7.12
CA CYS A 56 -1.90 7.23 -6.84
C CYS A 56 -1.55 7.33 -5.36
N VAL A 57 -0.32 7.74 -5.07
CA VAL A 57 0.13 8.11 -3.73
C VAL A 57 0.13 9.64 -3.60
N TYR A 58 -0.49 10.17 -2.57
CA TYR A 58 -0.51 11.60 -2.26
C TYR A 58 -0.08 11.81 -0.80
N VAL A 59 1.01 12.53 -0.56
CA VAL A 59 1.55 12.69 0.80
C VAL A 59 0.76 13.74 1.59
N LEU A 60 0.38 13.36 2.81
CA LEU A 60 -0.38 14.17 3.77
C LEU A 60 0.53 14.76 4.85
N GLU A 61 1.53 14.00 5.29
CA GLU A 61 2.44 14.38 6.38
C GLU A 61 3.80 13.70 6.21
N GLY A 62 4.86 14.35 6.67
CA GLY A 62 6.22 13.80 6.61
C GLY A 62 6.77 13.73 5.20
N MET A 63 7.67 12.77 4.95
CA MET A 63 8.32 12.56 3.67
C MET A 63 8.32 11.08 3.33
N LEU A 64 7.85 10.72 2.13
CA LEU A 64 7.79 9.33 1.68
C LEU A 64 8.64 9.17 0.42
N ARG A 65 9.59 8.25 0.45
CA ARG A 65 10.32 7.87 -0.77
C ARG A 65 9.44 6.95 -1.60
N TYR A 66 9.13 7.33 -2.82
CA TYR A 66 8.34 6.54 -3.74
C TYR A 66 9.09 6.36 -5.06
N SER A 67 8.90 5.21 -5.70
CA SER A 67 9.51 4.92 -6.99
C SER A 67 8.53 4.23 -7.92
N VAL A 68 8.61 4.57 -9.21
CA VAL A 68 7.85 3.93 -10.30
C VAL A 68 8.79 3.78 -11.49
N ASP A 69 8.94 2.56 -12.00
CA ASP A 69 9.77 2.22 -13.16
C ASP A 69 11.17 2.88 -13.14
N GLY A 70 11.82 2.85 -11.98
CA GLY A 70 13.17 3.37 -11.76
C GLY A 70 13.26 4.88 -11.48
N VAL A 71 12.17 5.64 -11.65
CA VAL A 71 12.11 7.04 -11.22
C VAL A 71 11.85 7.09 -9.71
N VAL A 72 12.76 7.65 -8.94
CA VAL A 72 12.68 7.76 -7.48
C VAL A 72 12.49 9.21 -7.07
N ARG A 73 11.54 9.47 -6.16
CA ARG A 73 11.27 10.79 -5.59
C ARG A 73 11.04 10.68 -4.09
N ASP A 74 11.53 11.65 -3.34
CA ASP A 74 11.10 11.90 -1.97
C ASP A 74 9.94 12.89 -2.03
N LEU A 75 8.74 12.40 -1.75
CA LEU A 75 7.49 13.17 -1.81
C LEU A 75 7.21 13.83 -0.45
N VAL A 76 6.90 15.12 -0.45
CA VAL A 76 6.51 15.91 0.75
C VAL A 76 5.02 16.26 0.73
N PRO A 77 4.42 16.83 1.80
CA PRO A 77 2.99 17.07 1.85
C PRO A 77 2.48 17.92 0.68
N GLY A 78 1.43 17.46 0.02
CA GLY A 78 0.89 18.07 -1.20
C GLY A 78 1.45 17.50 -2.51
N GLU A 79 2.52 16.72 -2.45
CA GLU A 79 3.07 16.04 -3.61
C GLU A 79 2.50 14.64 -3.78
N TRP A 80 2.55 14.17 -5.03
CA TRP A 80 2.00 12.89 -5.42
C TRP A 80 2.80 12.22 -6.53
N MET A 81 2.57 10.93 -6.71
CA MET A 81 3.08 10.15 -7.83
C MET A 81 2.04 9.12 -8.27
N PHE A 82 1.96 8.89 -9.58
CA PHE A 82 1.04 7.94 -10.19
C PHE A 82 1.81 6.71 -10.68
N THR A 83 1.23 5.54 -10.42
CA THR A 83 1.71 4.23 -10.84
C THR A 83 0.72 3.65 -11.84
N PRO A 84 1.06 3.63 -13.14
CA PRO A 84 0.27 2.93 -14.14
C PRO A 84 0.17 1.43 -13.85
N ARG A 85 -0.90 0.80 -14.35
CA ARG A 85 -1.06 -0.65 -14.29
C ARG A 85 0.16 -1.35 -14.91
N GLY A 86 0.69 -2.35 -14.20
CA GLY A 86 1.84 -3.13 -14.64
C GLY A 86 3.21 -2.48 -14.38
N SER A 87 3.26 -1.18 -14.04
CA SER A 87 4.50 -0.52 -13.64
C SER A 87 4.97 -1.05 -12.28
N VAL A 88 6.28 -1.25 -12.16
CA VAL A 88 6.90 -1.65 -10.89
C VAL A 88 7.05 -0.41 -10.03
N HIS A 89 6.49 -0.47 -8.83
CA HIS A 89 6.60 0.59 -7.84
C HIS A 89 7.07 0.06 -6.49
N HIS A 90 7.51 0.98 -5.66
CA HIS A 90 7.94 0.73 -4.30
C HIS A 90 7.89 2.02 -3.48
N PHE A 91 7.53 1.89 -2.20
CA PHE A 91 7.60 2.98 -1.23
C PHE A 91 8.53 2.59 -0.07
N SER A 92 9.17 3.57 0.54
CA SER A 92 9.94 3.39 1.77
C SER A 92 9.99 4.69 2.56
N ASN A 93 10.30 4.60 3.86
CA ASN A 93 10.55 5.78 4.68
C ASN A 93 11.97 5.72 5.26
N PRO A 94 13.00 6.13 4.48
CA PRO A 94 14.38 6.23 4.96
C PRO A 94 14.62 7.47 5.84
N HIS A 95 13.59 8.27 6.10
CA HIS A 95 13.67 9.56 6.77
C HIS A 95 13.37 9.43 8.27
N ASN A 96 13.63 10.49 9.03
CA ASN A 96 13.56 10.46 10.51
C ASN A 96 12.13 10.59 11.08
N GLY A 97 11.17 11.05 10.28
CA GLY A 97 9.79 11.29 10.72
C GLY A 97 8.81 10.29 10.13
N THR A 98 7.71 10.04 10.83
CA THR A 98 6.59 9.25 10.28
C THR A 98 6.04 9.94 9.05
N ALA A 99 5.80 9.16 7.99
CA ALA A 99 5.12 9.61 6.78
C ALA A 99 3.67 9.14 6.77
N ARG A 100 2.76 9.99 6.30
CA ARG A 100 1.37 9.63 6.02
C ARG A 100 1.04 10.00 4.59
N ALA A 101 0.38 9.10 3.88
CA ALA A 101 -0.06 9.32 2.52
C ALA A 101 -1.47 8.78 2.31
N LEU A 102 -2.24 9.44 1.47
CA LEU A 102 -3.47 8.91 0.90
C LEU A 102 -3.10 8.03 -0.29
N ILE A 103 -3.58 6.79 -0.29
CA ILE A 103 -3.46 5.87 -1.41
C ILE A 103 -4.82 5.74 -2.06
N VAL A 104 -4.83 5.86 -3.38
CA VAL A 104 -6.00 5.65 -4.22
C VAL A 104 -5.69 4.53 -5.20
N LEU A 105 -6.50 3.47 -5.18
CA LEU A 105 -6.34 2.30 -6.03
C LEU A 105 -7.60 2.08 -6.87
N THR A 106 -7.45 1.94 -8.19
CA THR A 106 -8.58 1.68 -9.10
C THR A 106 -8.29 0.54 -10.09
N PRO A 107 -9.10 -0.55 -10.09
CA PRO A 107 -10.05 -0.92 -9.03
C PRO A 107 -9.33 -1.09 -7.68
N ASP A 108 -10.06 -1.26 -6.58
CA ASP A 108 -9.47 -1.55 -5.27
C ASP A 108 -8.86 -2.96 -5.22
N VAL A 109 -7.83 -3.14 -4.40
CA VAL A 109 -7.32 -4.46 -3.99
C VAL A 109 -8.11 -5.03 -2.81
N GLY A 110 -8.62 -4.15 -1.95
CA GLY A 110 -9.47 -4.45 -0.82
C GLY A 110 -8.76 -4.59 0.52
N ALA A 111 -9.48 -4.24 1.59
CA ALA A 111 -9.00 -4.36 2.96
C ALA A 111 -8.58 -5.79 3.33
N GLN A 112 -9.22 -6.81 2.74
CA GLN A 112 -8.90 -8.21 3.01
C GLN A 112 -7.48 -8.59 2.58
N TYR A 113 -6.93 -8.00 1.50
CA TYR A 113 -5.54 -8.21 1.11
C TYR A 113 -4.58 -7.85 2.25
N PHE A 114 -4.77 -6.67 2.84
CA PHE A 114 -3.94 -6.20 3.95
C PHE A 114 -4.12 -7.06 5.21
N ARG A 115 -5.34 -7.56 5.48
CA ARG A 115 -5.57 -8.51 6.60
C ARG A 115 -4.83 -9.83 6.38
N ASP A 116 -4.87 -10.36 5.16
CA ASP A 116 -4.17 -11.62 4.81
C ASP A 116 -2.65 -11.47 4.95
N VAL A 117 -2.08 -10.34 4.49
CA VAL A 117 -0.67 -10.02 4.68
C VAL A 117 -0.35 -9.85 6.17
N GLY A 118 -1.18 -9.11 6.91
CA GLY A 118 -1.03 -8.88 8.35
C GLY A 118 -1.02 -10.16 9.17
N ALA A 119 -1.83 -11.16 8.79
CA ALA A 119 -1.87 -12.47 9.43
C ALA A 119 -0.54 -13.23 9.27
N ILE A 120 0.14 -13.08 8.13
CA ILE A 120 1.44 -13.72 7.89
C ILE A 120 2.55 -12.98 8.66
N VAL A 121 2.56 -11.65 8.60
CA VAL A 121 3.59 -10.83 9.28
C VAL A 121 3.48 -10.96 10.81
N SER A 122 2.27 -11.09 11.35
CA SER A 122 2.03 -11.18 12.79
C SER A 122 2.19 -12.60 13.35
N ALA A 123 2.53 -13.60 12.53
CA ALA A 123 2.62 -15.01 12.94
C ALA A 123 3.82 -15.33 13.85
N GLY A 124 4.72 -14.37 14.07
CA GLY A 124 5.94 -14.53 14.87
C GLY A 124 7.12 -15.08 14.08
N GLY A 125 8.30 -14.47 14.27
CA GLY A 125 9.50 -14.75 13.48
C GLY A 125 9.52 -14.04 12.11
N PRO A 126 10.54 -14.30 11.27
CA PRO A 126 10.59 -13.74 9.92
C PRO A 126 9.37 -14.16 9.09
N PRO A 127 8.73 -13.26 8.32
CA PRO A 127 7.58 -13.62 7.50
C PRO A 127 7.89 -14.73 6.49
N ASP A 128 6.96 -15.69 6.35
CA ASP A 128 7.05 -16.75 5.35
C ASP A 128 6.89 -16.16 3.95
N ARG A 129 8.01 -16.10 3.22
CA ARG A 129 8.09 -15.49 1.89
C ARG A 129 7.19 -16.20 0.87
N SER A 130 7.04 -17.52 0.95
CA SER A 130 6.19 -18.27 0.01
C SER A 130 4.73 -17.88 0.21
N LYS A 131 4.27 -17.83 1.45
CA LYS A 131 2.89 -17.43 1.77
C LYS A 131 2.60 -15.98 1.38
N LEU A 132 3.58 -15.08 1.55
CA LEU A 132 3.43 -13.69 1.11
C LEU A 132 3.28 -13.60 -0.41
N ILE A 133 4.11 -14.31 -1.18
CA ILE A 133 4.01 -14.34 -2.65
C ILE A 133 2.68 -14.93 -3.09
N ASP A 134 2.22 -15.99 -2.43
CA ASP A 134 0.92 -16.61 -2.71
C ASP A 134 -0.23 -15.62 -2.47
N VAL A 135 -0.22 -14.91 -1.33
CA VAL A 135 -1.20 -13.85 -1.06
C VAL A 135 -1.14 -12.77 -2.13
N MET A 136 0.03 -12.18 -2.41
CA MET A 136 0.19 -11.15 -3.44
C MET A 136 -0.42 -11.59 -4.78
N SER A 137 -0.11 -12.81 -5.22
CA SER A 137 -0.57 -13.35 -6.49
C SER A 137 -2.09 -13.51 -6.56
N ARG A 138 -2.75 -13.97 -5.47
CA ARG A 138 -4.22 -14.09 -5.41
C ARG A 138 -4.94 -12.76 -5.61
N TYR A 139 -4.33 -11.66 -5.18
CA TYR A 139 -4.91 -10.32 -5.32
C TYR A 139 -4.43 -9.58 -6.59
N GLY A 140 -3.58 -10.21 -7.41
CA GLY A 140 -3.11 -9.65 -8.68
C GLY A 140 -1.87 -8.78 -8.56
N LEU A 141 -1.07 -8.96 -7.52
CA LEU A 141 0.21 -8.29 -7.31
C LEU A 141 1.35 -9.23 -7.73
N VAL A 142 2.32 -8.69 -8.46
CA VAL A 142 3.48 -9.44 -8.97
C VAL A 142 4.75 -8.83 -8.40
N PRO A 143 5.49 -9.55 -7.52
CA PRO A 143 6.79 -9.10 -7.05
C PRO A 143 7.74 -8.86 -8.22
N ALA A 144 8.49 -7.77 -8.16
CA ALA A 144 9.53 -7.50 -9.14
C ALA A 144 10.65 -8.56 -9.02
N PRO A 145 11.30 -8.92 -10.14
CA PRO A 145 12.52 -9.71 -10.07
C PRO A 145 13.58 -8.98 -9.23
N PRO A 146 14.52 -9.71 -8.61
CA PRO A 146 15.63 -9.08 -7.89
C PRO A 146 16.40 -8.13 -8.83
N PRO A 147 16.97 -7.04 -8.30
CA PRO A 147 17.93 -6.24 -9.05
C PRO A 147 19.04 -7.16 -9.60
N GLN A 148 19.42 -6.97 -10.87
CA GLN A 148 20.59 -7.62 -11.47
C GLN A 148 21.89 -7.08 -10.89
#